data_AF-A0A1Y2CT61-F1
#
_entry.id   AF-A0A1Y2CT61-F1
#
_cell.length_a   1.000
_cell.length_b   1.000
_cell.length_c   1.000
_cell.angle_alpha   90.00
_cell.angle_beta   90.00
_cell.angle_gamma   90.00
#
_symmetry.space_group_name_H-M   'P 1'
#
loop_
_entity.id
_entity.type
_entity.pdbx_description
1 polymer ?
#
loop_
_entity_poly.entity_id
_entity_poly.type
_entity_poly.pdbx_seq_one_letter_code
_entity_poly.pdbx_strand_id
1 'polypeptide(L)'
;MNATNTTSLDEWFIEYANVELQDLWITVSVSILQLLILGALIRIEMTSKIGRKAIFSTLNVLLFVMIISNLLIMVFSQLYSVCYDPVWIVIYISLSYLFSGVLESVILIYSWIRGFPVIQLLFPKCQVYMNGFLVLFVILEIVQFLFLLLQQIAMYTPLLNDQLDMLTYISTVIPVAVNVVVILFDAFVAGFYVRYLRSVRGNDLDVEKLEILAYYGIASCIFLEIWLSGIVIYNYFVISPTLNVLKLSVSLRFYDLGPLAFMFIQLAMKWALRNEEVRRDSRKRIRIESAKMASSGQPVMTLNLEASRPSKEKRRSSGFKQSGSIKE
;
A
#
# COMPACT_ATOMS: atom_id res chain seq x y z
N MET A 1 36.75 14.88 32.26
CA MET A 1 35.86 14.90 31.08
C MET A 1 36.27 13.70 30.23
N ASN A 2 35.57 12.58 30.40
CA ASN A 2 35.99 11.28 29.89
C ASN A 2 35.43 11.00 28.50
N ALA A 3 36.29 10.46 27.65
CA ALA A 3 35.97 9.86 26.36
C ALA A 3 35.24 8.52 26.58
N THR A 4 33.91 8.49 26.40
CA THR A 4 33.09 7.25 26.44
C THR A 4 32.03 7.18 25.34
N ASN A 5 32.17 7.93 24.24
CA ASN A 5 31.14 7.96 23.18
C ASN A 5 31.54 7.31 21.85
N THR A 6 32.69 6.62 21.77
CA THR A 6 33.06 5.88 20.54
C THR A 6 32.39 4.52 20.44
N THR A 7 32.08 3.87 21.56
CA THR A 7 31.40 2.56 21.59
C THR A 7 29.97 2.61 21.03
N SER A 8 29.26 3.74 21.09
CA SER A 8 27.88 3.83 20.60
C SER A 8 27.73 3.84 19.08
N LEU A 9 28.78 4.23 18.34
CA LEU A 9 28.72 4.38 16.88
C LEU A 9 29.03 3.06 16.16
N ASP A 10 30.00 2.30 16.67
CA ASP A 10 30.29 0.95 16.16
C ASP A 10 29.14 -0.03 16.47
N GLU A 11 28.58 0.03 17.69
CA GLU A 11 27.37 -0.72 18.05
C GLU A 11 26.19 -0.37 17.14
N TRP A 12 26.09 0.90 16.74
CA TRP A 12 25.07 1.38 15.82
C TRP A 12 25.23 0.78 14.42
N PHE A 13 26.42 0.84 13.83
CA PHE A 13 26.67 0.27 12.50
C PHE A 13 26.41 -1.24 12.45
N ILE A 14 26.80 -1.96 13.51
CA ILE A 14 26.57 -3.41 13.61
C ILE A 14 25.08 -3.71 13.69
N GLU A 15 24.33 -3.00 14.54
CA GLU A 15 22.89 -3.19 14.65
C GLU A 15 22.16 -2.81 13.36
N TYR A 16 22.54 -1.71 12.73
CA TYR A 16 22.00 -1.25 11.45
C TYR A 16 22.15 -2.34 10.37
N ALA A 17 23.37 -2.86 10.18
CA ALA A 17 23.64 -3.90 9.20
C ALA A 17 22.89 -5.21 9.50
N ASN A 18 22.75 -5.57 10.78
CA ASN A 18 21.97 -6.74 11.19
C ASN A 18 20.47 -6.56 10.89
N VAL A 19 19.92 -5.37 11.14
CA VAL A 19 18.52 -5.05 10.89
C VAL A 19 18.23 -5.07 9.39
N GLU A 20 19.02 -4.39 8.57
CA GLU A 20 18.86 -4.39 7.11
C GLU A 20 18.90 -5.81 6.53
N LEU A 21 19.87 -6.62 6.96
CA LEU A 21 19.98 -8.00 6.50
C LEU A 21 18.75 -8.83 6.87
N GLN A 22 18.24 -8.66 8.10
CA GLN A 22 17.02 -9.34 8.53
C GLN A 22 15.80 -8.85 7.74
N ASP A 23 15.68 -7.55 7.50
CA ASP A 23 14.58 -6.96 6.75
C ASP A 23 14.59 -7.32 5.27
N LEU A 24 15.77 -7.53 4.68
CA LEU A 24 15.90 -8.13 3.35
C LEU A 24 15.29 -9.53 3.33
N TRP A 25 15.66 -10.42 4.26
CA TRP A 25 15.14 -11.79 4.28
C TRP A 25 13.65 -11.86 4.58
N ILE A 26 13.15 -10.98 5.45
CA ILE A 26 11.71 -10.80 5.69
C ILE A 26 11.03 -10.33 4.39
N THR A 27 11.57 -9.31 3.73
CA THR A 27 11.02 -8.78 2.47
C THR A 27 10.99 -9.84 1.38
N VAL A 28 12.06 -10.60 1.17
CA VAL A 28 12.11 -11.71 0.22
C VAL A 28 11.01 -12.73 0.53
N SER A 29 10.96 -13.20 1.77
CA SER A 29 10.01 -14.25 2.20
C SER A 29 8.56 -13.80 2.04
N VAL A 30 8.25 -12.57 2.47
CA VAL A 30 6.92 -11.99 2.39
C VAL A 30 6.54 -11.69 0.94
N SER A 31 7.47 -11.22 0.11
CA SER A 31 7.22 -10.94 -1.31
C SER A 31 6.88 -12.22 -2.07
N ILE A 32 7.59 -13.33 -1.80
CA ILE A 32 7.25 -14.66 -2.34
C ILE A 32 5.82 -15.05 -1.93
N LEU A 33 5.48 -14.91 -0.64
CA LEU A 33 4.13 -15.20 -0.16
C LEU A 33 3.07 -14.32 -0.85
N GLN A 34 3.33 -13.03 -1.00
CA GLN A 34 2.43 -12.08 -1.67
C GLN A 34 2.24 -12.43 -3.16
N LEU A 35 3.31 -12.82 -3.86
CA LEU A 35 3.24 -13.31 -5.23
C LEU A 35 2.46 -14.61 -5.35
N LEU A 36 2.60 -15.54 -4.40
CA LEU A 36 1.80 -16.77 -4.35
C LEU A 36 0.32 -16.47 -4.13
N ILE A 37 -0.01 -15.55 -3.21
CA ILE A 37 -1.39 -15.11 -2.97
C ILE A 37 -1.96 -14.44 -4.23
N LEU A 38 -1.21 -13.54 -4.86
CA LEU A 38 -1.62 -12.87 -6.10
C LEU A 38 -1.81 -13.88 -7.25
N GLY A 39 -0.87 -14.81 -7.40
CA GLY A 39 -0.94 -15.88 -8.40
C GLY A 39 -2.14 -16.80 -8.17
N ALA A 40 -2.45 -17.15 -6.92
CA ALA A 40 -3.64 -17.90 -6.57
C ALA A 40 -4.92 -17.12 -6.91
N LEU A 41 -4.99 -15.84 -6.57
CA LEU A 41 -6.11 -14.95 -6.91
C LEU A 41 -6.34 -14.89 -8.44
N ILE A 42 -5.28 -14.66 -9.21
CA ILE A 42 -5.34 -14.61 -10.68
C ILE A 42 -5.78 -15.96 -11.25
N ARG A 43 -5.22 -17.07 -10.75
CA ARG A 43 -5.60 -18.42 -11.21
C ARG A 43 -7.09 -18.66 -10.99
N ILE A 44 -7.62 -18.27 -9.84
CA ILE A 44 -9.05 -18.46 -9.57
C ILE A 44 -9.89 -17.56 -10.49
N GLU A 45 -9.48 -16.31 -10.73
CA GLU A 45 -10.13 -15.42 -11.70
C GLU A 45 -10.17 -16.04 -13.11
N MET A 46 -9.07 -16.64 -13.57
CA MET A 46 -8.99 -17.33 -14.86
C MET A 46 -9.93 -18.53 -14.97
N THR A 47 -10.10 -19.29 -13.88
CA THR A 47 -11.01 -20.45 -13.87
C THR A 47 -12.48 -20.07 -13.82
N SER A 48 -12.80 -18.90 -13.27
CA SER A 48 -14.16 -18.36 -13.34
C SER A 48 -14.48 -17.99 -14.80
N LYS A 49 -15.71 -18.22 -15.28
CA LYS A 49 -16.14 -17.91 -16.67
C LYS A 49 -16.06 -16.40 -17.04
N ILE A 50 -15.44 -15.59 -16.19
CA ILE A 50 -15.22 -14.15 -16.32
C ILE A 50 -13.96 -13.91 -17.17
N GLY A 51 -13.95 -14.44 -18.41
CA GLY A 51 -13.06 -14.03 -19.52
C GLY A 51 -11.53 -14.10 -19.35
N ARG A 52 -10.81 -14.47 -20.43
CA ARG A 52 -9.32 -14.42 -20.51
C ARG A 52 -8.70 -13.03 -20.26
N LYS A 53 -9.48 -11.95 -20.27
CA LYS A 53 -9.02 -10.57 -20.03
C LYS A 53 -8.65 -10.29 -18.55
N ALA A 54 -8.94 -11.20 -17.62
CA ALA A 54 -8.68 -11.01 -16.20
C ALA A 54 -7.20 -11.09 -15.80
N ILE A 55 -6.36 -11.83 -16.55
CA ILE A 55 -4.94 -12.07 -16.21
C ILE A 55 -4.17 -10.75 -16.13
N PHE A 56 -4.26 -9.95 -17.19
CA PHE A 56 -3.60 -8.65 -17.32
C PHE A 56 -4.53 -7.50 -16.93
N SER A 57 -5.41 -7.72 -15.95
CA SER A 57 -6.12 -6.60 -15.34
C SER A 57 -5.09 -5.58 -14.83
N THR A 58 -5.35 -4.30 -15.07
CA THR A 58 -4.46 -3.21 -14.66
C THR A 58 -4.11 -3.30 -13.17
N LEU A 59 -5.06 -3.70 -12.32
CA LEU A 59 -4.82 -3.88 -10.87
C LEU A 59 -3.83 -5.02 -10.58
N ASN A 60 -3.85 -6.10 -11.34
CA ASN A 60 -2.94 -7.24 -11.15
C ASN A 60 -1.51 -6.84 -11.53
N VAL A 61 -1.37 -6.11 -12.64
CA VAL A 61 -0.08 -5.59 -13.09
C VAL A 61 0.48 -4.61 -12.06
N LEU A 62 -0.33 -3.67 -11.56
CA LEU A 62 0.11 -2.71 -10.55
C LEU A 62 0.55 -3.41 -9.26
N LEU A 63 -0.24 -4.36 -8.74
CA LEU A 63 0.15 -5.11 -7.54
C LEU A 63 1.44 -5.92 -7.74
N PHE A 64 1.58 -6.55 -8.90
CA PHE A 64 2.81 -7.26 -9.25
C PHE A 64 4.01 -6.31 -9.27
N VAL A 65 3.89 -5.17 -9.94
CA VAL A 65 4.96 -4.17 -10.01
C VAL A 65 5.29 -3.63 -8.62
N MET A 66 4.29 -3.37 -7.75
CA MET A 66 4.56 -2.95 -6.37
C MET A 66 5.41 -3.98 -5.60
N ILE A 67 5.04 -5.27 -5.66
CA ILE A 67 5.75 -6.32 -4.95
C ILE A 67 7.18 -6.46 -5.46
N ILE A 68 7.37 -6.45 -6.78
CA ILE A 68 8.69 -6.58 -7.39
C ILE A 68 9.54 -5.33 -7.13
N SER A 69 8.99 -4.13 -7.26
CA SER A 69 9.72 -2.90 -6.96
C SER A 69 10.17 -2.87 -5.51
N ASN A 70 9.30 -3.20 -4.55
CA ASN A 70 9.69 -3.25 -3.14
C ASN A 70 10.81 -4.26 -2.86
N LEU A 71 10.74 -5.44 -3.47
CA LEU A 71 11.79 -6.44 -3.38
C LEU A 71 13.12 -5.91 -3.95
N LEU A 72 13.08 -5.27 -5.12
CA LEU A 72 14.27 -4.74 -5.78
C LEU A 72 14.89 -3.59 -5.01
N ILE A 73 14.10 -2.70 -4.38
CA ILE A 73 14.61 -1.66 -3.47
C ILE A 73 15.50 -2.29 -2.39
N MET A 74 14.99 -3.29 -1.66
CA MET A 74 15.75 -3.95 -0.58
C MET A 74 16.98 -4.70 -1.10
N VAL A 75 16.86 -5.39 -2.24
CA VAL A 75 17.99 -6.11 -2.85
C VAL A 75 19.10 -5.14 -3.26
N PHE A 76 18.76 -4.05 -3.96
CA PHE A 76 19.76 -3.06 -4.35
C PHE A 76 20.31 -2.28 -3.15
N SER A 77 19.49 -2.08 -2.11
CA SER A 77 19.95 -1.50 -0.85
C SER A 77 21.07 -2.32 -0.22
N GLN A 78 20.85 -3.63 -0.10
CA GLN A 78 21.86 -4.55 0.41
C GLN A 78 23.09 -4.65 -0.50
N LEU A 79 22.90 -4.62 -1.82
CA LEU A 79 24.03 -4.73 -2.76
C LEU A 79 24.97 -3.52 -2.68
N TYR A 80 24.45 -2.30 -2.48
CA TYR A 80 25.32 -1.15 -2.30
C TYR A 80 25.99 -1.14 -0.93
N SER A 81 25.33 -1.63 0.13
CA SER A 81 25.89 -1.62 1.49
C SER A 81 27.10 -2.54 1.67
N VAL A 82 27.22 -3.59 0.85
CA VAL A 82 28.36 -4.52 0.85
C VAL A 82 29.39 -4.21 -0.25
N CYS A 83 29.18 -3.16 -1.04
CA CYS A 83 30.06 -2.80 -2.14
C CYS A 83 31.15 -1.81 -1.69
N TYR A 84 32.38 -1.98 -2.20
CA TYR A 84 33.51 -1.08 -1.91
C TYR A 84 33.90 -0.19 -3.10
N ASP A 85 33.45 -0.56 -4.31
CA ASP A 85 33.78 0.19 -5.52
C ASP A 85 32.79 1.35 -5.70
N PRO A 86 33.25 2.60 -5.77
CA PRO A 86 32.39 3.78 -5.89
C PRO A 86 31.43 3.74 -7.09
N VAL A 87 31.85 3.16 -8.22
CA VAL A 87 31.01 3.09 -9.43
C VAL A 87 29.83 2.16 -9.19
N TRP A 88 30.08 1.00 -8.60
CA TRP A 88 29.04 0.03 -8.29
C TRP A 88 28.10 0.52 -7.19
N ILE A 89 28.60 1.23 -6.18
CA ILE A 89 27.77 1.87 -5.15
C ILE A 89 26.78 2.83 -5.82
N VAL A 90 27.26 3.74 -6.68
CA VAL A 90 26.40 4.69 -7.40
C VAL A 90 25.37 3.97 -8.26
N ILE A 91 25.73 2.90 -8.96
CA ILE A 91 24.78 2.12 -9.77
C ILE A 91 23.69 1.51 -8.89
N TYR A 92 24.06 0.78 -7.84
CA TYR A 92 23.08 0.07 -7.00
C TYR A 92 22.17 1.03 -6.23
N ILE A 93 22.70 2.11 -5.66
CA ILE A 93 21.87 3.10 -4.97
C ILE A 93 20.92 3.82 -5.94
N SER A 94 21.37 4.08 -7.18
CA SER A 94 20.52 4.68 -8.21
C SER A 94 19.40 3.73 -8.63
N LEU A 95 19.70 2.42 -8.76
CA LEU A 95 18.67 1.42 -9.03
C LEU A 95 17.66 1.35 -7.87
N SER A 96 18.12 1.41 -6.62
CA SER A 96 17.23 1.46 -5.46
C SER A 96 16.28 2.67 -5.52
N TYR A 97 16.81 3.87 -5.76
CA TYR A 97 15.98 5.07 -5.90
C TYR A 97 15.02 5.02 -7.10
N LEU A 98 15.45 4.45 -8.22
CA LEU A 98 14.58 4.23 -9.37
C LEU A 98 13.37 3.36 -8.99
N PHE A 99 13.61 2.22 -8.33
CA PHE A 99 12.51 1.34 -7.91
C PHE A 99 11.65 1.94 -6.81
N SER A 100 12.19 2.81 -5.95
CA SER A 100 11.41 3.62 -5.00
C SER A 100 10.44 4.54 -5.73
N GLY A 101 10.92 5.34 -6.68
CA GLY A 101 10.05 6.23 -7.47
C GLY A 101 9.01 5.47 -8.30
N VAL A 102 9.38 4.29 -8.83
CA VAL A 102 8.41 3.39 -9.49
C VAL A 102 7.36 2.90 -8.50
N LEU A 103 7.75 2.49 -7.28
CA LEU A 103 6.83 2.04 -6.24
C LEU A 103 5.84 3.15 -5.85
N GLU A 104 6.34 4.35 -5.55
CA GLU A 104 5.53 5.53 -5.16
C GLU A 104 4.56 5.93 -6.28
N SER A 105 5.05 6.00 -7.53
CA SER A 105 4.20 6.25 -8.71
C SER A 105 3.10 5.21 -8.86
N VAL A 106 3.43 3.92 -8.70
CA VAL A 106 2.47 2.82 -8.84
C VAL A 106 1.45 2.82 -7.71
N ILE A 107 1.85 3.12 -6.47
CA ILE A 107 0.94 3.30 -5.32
C ILE A 107 -0.09 4.38 -5.64
N LEU A 108 0.36 5.52 -6.16
CA LEU A 108 -0.51 6.65 -6.43
C LEU A 108 -1.47 6.36 -7.60
N ILE A 109 -0.96 5.77 -8.69
CA ILE A 109 -1.78 5.29 -9.82
C ILE A 109 -2.79 4.24 -9.34
N TYR A 110 -2.38 3.34 -8.45
CA TYR A 110 -3.26 2.32 -7.87
C TYR A 110 -4.38 2.94 -7.04
N SER A 111 -4.05 3.89 -6.16
CA SER A 111 -5.05 4.61 -5.34
C SER A 111 -6.02 5.40 -6.22
N TRP A 112 -5.54 6.00 -7.33
CA TRP A 112 -6.38 6.64 -8.34
C TRP A 112 -7.36 5.67 -9.01
N ILE A 113 -6.86 4.59 -9.63
CA ILE A 113 -7.71 3.63 -10.37
C ILE A 113 -8.77 3.03 -9.47
N ARG A 114 -8.42 2.80 -8.20
CA ARG A 114 -9.34 2.34 -7.17
C ARG A 114 -10.36 3.41 -6.77
N GLY A 115 -9.93 4.65 -6.52
CA GLY A 115 -10.81 5.75 -6.11
C GLY A 115 -11.71 6.23 -7.25
N PHE A 116 -11.30 6.02 -8.49
CA PHE A 116 -11.95 6.55 -9.69
C PHE A 116 -13.45 6.26 -9.77
N PRO A 117 -13.96 5.02 -9.56
CA PRO A 117 -15.40 4.75 -9.63
C PRO A 117 -16.22 5.53 -8.58
N VAL A 118 -15.65 5.75 -7.39
CA VAL A 118 -16.32 6.50 -6.31
C VAL A 118 -16.30 7.99 -6.60
N ILE A 119 -15.16 8.50 -7.06
CA ILE A 119 -14.98 9.92 -7.44
C ILE A 119 -15.85 10.27 -8.66
N GLN A 120 -15.89 9.40 -9.67
CA GLN A 120 -16.69 9.62 -10.89
C GLN A 120 -18.18 9.71 -10.57
N LEU A 121 -18.67 8.92 -9.60
CA LEU A 121 -20.05 8.96 -9.16
C LEU A 121 -20.39 10.27 -8.41
N LEU A 122 -19.48 10.76 -7.57
CA LEU A 122 -19.69 11.96 -6.76
C LEU A 122 -19.40 13.26 -7.49
N PHE A 123 -18.35 13.30 -8.32
CA PHE A 123 -17.87 14.49 -9.00
C PHE A 123 -17.10 14.16 -10.30
N PRO A 124 -17.78 13.95 -11.44
CA PRO A 124 -17.16 13.48 -12.68
C PRO A 124 -16.15 14.47 -13.28
N LYS A 125 -16.30 15.77 -13.02
CA LYS A 125 -15.37 16.81 -13.51
C LYS A 125 -13.96 16.68 -12.92
N CYS A 126 -13.80 16.01 -11.77
CA CYS A 126 -12.49 15.82 -11.13
C CYS A 126 -11.54 14.97 -11.99
N GLN A 127 -12.06 14.10 -12.85
CA GLN A 127 -11.26 13.17 -13.66
C GLN A 127 -10.15 13.85 -14.48
N VAL A 128 -10.45 14.98 -15.13
CA VAL A 128 -9.47 15.67 -15.99
C VAL A 128 -8.31 16.22 -15.16
N TYR A 129 -8.62 16.83 -14.01
CA TYR A 129 -7.61 17.38 -13.10
C TYR A 129 -6.72 16.29 -12.51
N MET A 130 -7.29 15.14 -12.18
CA MET A 130 -6.56 14.03 -11.58
C MET A 130 -5.59 13.39 -12.57
N ASN A 131 -5.99 13.20 -13.83
CA ASN A 131 -5.06 12.73 -14.86
C ASN A 131 -3.89 13.71 -15.08
N GLY A 132 -4.18 15.03 -15.10
CA GLY A 132 -3.13 16.05 -15.17
C GLY A 132 -2.19 16.00 -13.96
N PHE A 133 -2.74 15.83 -12.75
CA PHE A 133 -1.98 15.65 -11.53
C PHE A 133 -1.07 14.42 -11.58
N LEU A 134 -1.56 13.27 -12.06
CA LEU A 134 -0.73 12.05 -12.21
C LEU A 134 0.47 12.26 -13.13
N VAL A 135 0.27 12.95 -14.26
CA VAL A 135 1.37 13.26 -15.19
C VAL A 135 2.39 14.17 -14.52
N LEU A 136 1.93 15.21 -13.82
CA LEU A 136 2.82 16.12 -13.07
C LEU A 136 3.57 15.39 -11.96
N PHE A 137 2.92 14.45 -11.27
CA PHE A 137 3.54 13.64 -10.23
C PHE A 137 4.66 12.75 -10.79
N VAL A 138 4.43 12.06 -11.92
CA VAL A 138 5.48 11.27 -12.58
C VAL A 138 6.65 12.14 -13.04
N ILE A 139 6.39 13.36 -13.52
CA ILE A 139 7.46 14.31 -13.85
C ILE A 139 8.24 14.70 -12.60
N LEU A 140 7.56 14.96 -11.48
CA LEU A 140 8.18 15.28 -10.20
C LEU A 140 9.08 14.13 -9.70
N GLU A 141 8.65 12.89 -9.82
CA GLU A 141 9.43 11.68 -9.51
C GLU A 141 10.69 11.55 -10.36
N ILE A 142 10.58 11.82 -11.68
CA ILE A 142 11.74 11.82 -12.57
C ILE A 142 12.75 12.91 -12.14
N VAL A 143 12.26 14.10 -11.79
CA VAL A 143 13.11 15.19 -11.29
C VAL A 143 13.79 14.79 -9.98
N GLN A 144 13.05 14.21 -9.03
CA GLN A 144 13.61 13.67 -7.78
C GLN A 144 14.73 12.66 -8.06
N PHE A 145 14.47 11.69 -8.94
CA PHE A 145 15.44 10.66 -9.31
C PHE A 145 16.72 11.28 -9.90
N LEU A 146 16.61 12.27 -10.79
CA LEU A 146 17.77 12.92 -11.39
C LEU A 146 18.62 13.66 -10.34
N PHE A 147 17.99 14.37 -9.39
CA PHE A 147 18.72 15.04 -8.32
C PHE A 147 19.39 14.08 -7.35
N LEU A 148 18.70 12.98 -6.99
CA LEU A 148 19.29 11.91 -6.18
C LEU A 148 20.50 11.29 -6.89
N LEU A 149 20.38 10.96 -8.18
CA LEU A 149 21.49 10.43 -8.98
C LEU A 149 22.68 11.40 -9.00
N LEU A 150 22.44 12.69 -9.27
CA LEU A 150 23.49 13.70 -9.29
C LEU A 150 24.18 13.84 -7.93
N GLN A 151 23.42 13.80 -6.83
CA GLN A 151 23.97 13.82 -5.48
C GLN A 151 24.88 12.60 -5.23
N GLN A 152 24.47 11.40 -5.62
CA GLN A 152 25.28 10.20 -5.44
C GLN A 152 26.56 10.25 -6.27
N ILE A 153 26.47 10.73 -7.52
CA ILE A 153 27.67 10.98 -8.34
C ILE A 153 28.58 12.00 -7.66
N ALA A 154 28.06 13.09 -7.11
CA ALA A 154 28.85 14.11 -6.42
C ALA A 154 29.53 13.58 -5.14
N MET A 155 28.87 12.67 -4.41
CA MET A 155 29.40 12.08 -3.17
C MET A 155 30.55 11.11 -3.44
N TYR A 156 30.47 10.33 -4.52
CA TYR A 156 31.41 9.24 -4.81
C TYR A 156 32.41 9.57 -5.93
N THR A 157 32.23 10.67 -6.65
CA THR A 157 33.14 11.10 -7.72
C THR A 157 33.52 12.58 -7.57
N PRO A 158 34.76 12.95 -7.89
CA PRO A 158 35.22 14.34 -7.74
C PRO A 158 34.60 15.31 -8.76
N LEU A 159 33.84 14.82 -9.76
CA LEU A 159 33.35 15.61 -10.89
C LEU A 159 32.39 16.74 -10.48
N LEU A 160 31.61 16.53 -9.41
CA LEU A 160 30.54 17.43 -8.96
C LEU A 160 30.69 17.84 -7.49
N ASN A 161 31.85 17.62 -6.88
CA ASN A 161 32.04 17.80 -5.44
C ASN A 161 31.78 19.26 -4.98
N ASP A 162 32.13 20.24 -5.82
CA ASP A 162 31.87 21.66 -5.55
C ASP A 162 30.37 22.00 -5.42
N GLN A 163 29.48 21.13 -5.89
CA GLN A 163 28.03 21.29 -5.84
C GLN A 163 27.36 20.38 -4.80
N LEU A 164 28.14 19.61 -4.03
CA LEU A 164 27.60 18.58 -3.12
C LEU A 164 26.64 19.15 -2.08
N ASP A 165 26.94 20.32 -1.51
CA ASP A 165 26.08 20.96 -0.51
C ASP A 165 24.72 21.35 -1.10
N MET A 166 24.72 21.95 -2.30
CA MET A 166 23.51 22.32 -3.02
C MET A 166 22.68 21.08 -3.37
N LEU A 167 23.32 20.05 -3.92
CA LEU A 167 22.67 18.81 -4.30
C LEU A 167 22.09 18.08 -3.08
N THR A 168 22.82 18.04 -1.97
CA THR A 168 22.36 17.43 -0.71
C THR A 168 21.15 18.17 -0.15
N TYR A 169 21.15 19.51 -0.18
CA TYR A 169 19.99 20.29 0.24
C TYR A 169 18.76 19.97 -0.62
N ILE A 170 18.90 19.99 -1.96
CA ILE A 170 17.81 19.71 -2.88
C ILE A 170 17.29 18.27 -2.70
N SER A 171 18.19 17.29 -2.63
CA SER A 171 17.84 15.88 -2.43
C SER A 171 17.24 15.57 -1.06
N THR A 172 17.38 16.45 -0.08
CA THR A 172 16.68 16.33 1.21
C THR A 172 15.28 16.92 1.14
N VAL A 173 15.09 18.04 0.42
CA VAL A 173 13.83 18.77 0.36
C VAL A 173 12.82 18.11 -0.60
N ILE A 174 13.27 17.65 -1.77
CA ILE A 174 12.37 17.08 -2.80
C ILE A 174 11.59 15.86 -2.28
N PRO A 175 12.22 14.84 -1.67
CA PRO A 175 11.49 13.67 -1.17
C PRO A 175 10.46 14.02 -0.09
N VAL A 176 10.74 15.02 0.75
CA VAL A 176 9.75 15.50 1.74
C VAL A 176 8.54 16.10 1.02
N ALA A 177 8.76 16.91 -0.02
CA ALA A 177 7.68 17.48 -0.81
C ALA A 177 6.86 16.40 -1.54
N VAL A 178 7.50 15.39 -2.12
CA VAL A 178 6.82 14.25 -2.75
C VAL A 178 5.98 13.48 -1.73
N ASN A 179 6.54 13.14 -0.57
CA ASN A 179 5.80 12.47 0.51
C ASN A 179 4.56 13.27 0.94
N VAL A 180 4.68 14.59 1.11
CA VAL A 180 3.54 15.46 1.43
C VAL A 180 2.48 15.42 0.33
N VAL A 181 2.88 15.46 -0.95
CA VAL A 181 1.96 15.37 -2.09
C VAL A 181 1.23 14.03 -2.11
N VAL A 182 1.91 12.92 -1.83
CA VAL A 182 1.30 11.58 -1.73
C VAL A 182 0.29 11.54 -0.58
N ILE A 183 0.63 12.07 0.60
CA ILE A 183 -0.28 12.14 1.76
C ILE A 183 -1.54 12.95 1.42
N LEU A 184 -1.37 14.14 0.85
CA LEU A 184 -2.49 15.02 0.48
C LEU A 184 -3.40 14.36 -0.57
N PHE A 185 -2.81 13.67 -1.54
CA PHE A 185 -3.55 12.93 -2.55
C PHE A 185 -4.37 11.80 -1.92
N ASP A 186 -3.78 11.00 -1.05
CA ASP A 186 -4.45 9.85 -0.47
C ASP A 186 -5.53 10.28 0.54
N ALA A 187 -5.27 11.34 1.33
CA ALA A 187 -6.26 12.00 2.18
C ALA A 187 -7.44 12.57 1.35
N PHE A 188 -7.16 13.14 0.17
CA PHE A 188 -8.20 13.58 -0.76
C PHE A 188 -9.07 12.41 -1.22
N VAL A 189 -8.48 11.31 -1.68
CA VAL A 189 -9.21 10.10 -2.09
C VAL A 189 -10.02 9.50 -0.92
N ALA A 190 -9.43 9.44 0.27
CA ALA A 190 -10.09 9.01 1.50
C ALA A 190 -11.30 9.89 1.86
N GLY A 191 -11.19 11.20 1.66
CA GLY A 191 -12.29 12.15 1.83
C GLY A 191 -13.50 11.79 0.97
N PHE A 192 -13.28 11.36 -0.28
CA PHE A 192 -14.36 10.87 -1.15
C PHE A 192 -14.96 9.57 -0.64
N TYR A 193 -14.16 8.62 -0.14
CA TYR A 193 -14.68 7.38 0.48
C TYR A 193 -15.56 7.68 1.70
N VAL A 194 -15.12 8.57 2.59
CA VAL A 194 -15.89 8.95 3.78
C VAL A 194 -17.20 9.65 3.38
N ARG A 195 -17.14 10.59 2.44
CA ARG A 195 -18.34 11.27 1.92
C ARG A 195 -19.31 10.28 1.28
N TYR A 196 -18.78 9.33 0.53
CA TYR A 196 -19.56 8.27 -0.11
C TYR A 196 -20.30 7.40 0.91
N LEU A 197 -19.58 6.86 1.90
CA LEU A 197 -20.17 6.02 2.95
C LEU A 197 -21.26 6.77 3.73
N ARG A 198 -21.08 8.07 3.98
CA ARG A 198 -22.12 8.91 4.61
C ARG A 198 -23.36 9.06 3.73
N SER A 199 -23.21 9.15 2.42
CA SER A 199 -24.32 9.32 1.47
C SER A 199 -25.15 8.05 1.24
N VAL A 200 -24.55 6.87 1.41
CA VAL A 200 -25.21 5.57 1.19
C VAL A 200 -25.89 5.05 2.46
N ARG A 201 -25.53 5.59 3.64
CA ARG A 201 -26.07 5.18 4.94
C ARG A 201 -27.58 5.46 5.03
N GLY A 202 -28.40 4.47 4.68
CA GLY A 202 -29.87 4.52 4.71
C GLY A 202 -30.57 4.13 3.41
N ASN A 203 -29.83 3.88 2.32
CA ASN A 203 -30.40 3.46 1.04
C ASN A 203 -30.07 1.98 0.76
N ASP A 204 -31.09 1.14 0.56
CA ASP A 204 -31.00 -0.30 0.23
C ASP A 204 -30.52 -0.61 -1.21
N LEU A 205 -29.72 0.28 -1.80
CA LEU A 205 -29.20 0.08 -3.15
C LEU A 205 -28.11 -1.02 -3.15
N ASP A 206 -28.01 -1.77 -4.26
CA ASP A 206 -26.99 -2.82 -4.56
C ASP A 206 -25.56 -2.20 -4.66
N VAL A 207 -25.06 -1.65 -3.55
CA VAL A 207 -23.85 -0.81 -3.46
C VAL A 207 -22.69 -1.50 -2.72
N GLU A 208 -22.89 -2.75 -2.29
CA GLU A 208 -21.98 -3.53 -1.45
C GLU A 208 -20.52 -3.55 -1.96
N LYS A 209 -20.31 -3.56 -3.30
CA LYS A 209 -18.96 -3.50 -3.90
C LYS A 209 -18.23 -2.18 -3.63
N LEU A 210 -18.90 -1.03 -3.76
CA LEU A 210 -18.28 0.28 -3.55
C LEU A 210 -18.07 0.55 -2.05
N GLU A 211 -18.92 -0.02 -1.20
CA GLU A 211 -18.74 0.04 0.25
C GLU A 211 -17.48 -0.72 0.71
N ILE A 212 -17.26 -1.95 0.21
CA ILE A 212 -16.01 -2.71 0.46
C ILE A 212 -14.79 -1.89 0.00
N LEU A 213 -14.87 -1.31 -1.20
CA LEU A 213 -13.80 -0.48 -1.76
C LEU A 213 -13.47 0.71 -0.86
N ALA A 214 -14.50 1.37 -0.30
CA ALA A 214 -14.33 2.52 0.58
C ALA A 214 -13.73 2.14 1.94
N TYR A 215 -14.15 1.04 2.57
CA TYR A 215 -13.58 0.60 3.84
C TYR A 215 -12.10 0.21 3.73
N TYR A 216 -11.75 -0.61 2.74
CA TYR A 216 -10.35 -0.97 2.50
C TYR A 216 -9.55 0.24 2.00
N GLY A 217 -10.19 1.14 1.26
CA GLY A 217 -9.65 2.45 0.89
C GLY A 217 -9.16 3.21 2.11
N ILE A 218 -10.06 3.52 3.04
CA ILE A 218 -9.74 4.24 4.28
C ILE A 218 -8.67 3.51 5.10
N ALA A 219 -8.78 2.19 5.28
CA ALA A 219 -7.81 1.41 6.03
C ALA A 219 -6.41 1.49 5.41
N SER A 220 -6.31 1.43 4.08
CA SER A 220 -5.03 1.58 3.39
C SER A 220 -4.47 2.99 3.48
N CYS A 221 -5.31 4.02 3.49
CA CYS A 221 -4.86 5.40 3.60
C CYS A 221 -4.29 5.68 4.98
N ILE A 222 -4.99 5.24 6.04
CA ILE A 222 -4.47 5.33 7.42
C ILE A 222 -3.13 4.63 7.52
N PHE A 223 -3.02 3.41 6.97
CA PHE A 223 -1.78 2.66 7.03
C PHE A 223 -0.64 3.36 6.28
N LEU A 224 -0.93 3.90 5.09
CA LEU A 224 0.03 4.65 4.27
C LEU A 224 0.50 5.93 4.97
N GLU A 225 -0.39 6.68 5.62
CA GLU A 225 -0.02 7.85 6.43
C GLU A 225 0.90 7.48 7.59
N ILE A 226 0.60 6.39 8.31
CA ILE A 226 1.46 5.90 9.39
C ILE A 226 2.84 5.55 8.81
N TRP A 227 2.88 4.79 7.71
CA TRP A 227 4.13 4.40 7.05
C TRP A 227 4.96 5.61 6.60
N LEU A 228 4.38 6.56 5.86
CA LEU A 228 5.07 7.77 5.40
C LEU A 228 5.54 8.65 6.56
N SER A 229 4.76 8.73 7.65
CA SER A 229 5.21 9.41 8.87
C SER A 229 6.44 8.72 9.48
N GLY A 230 6.49 7.39 9.41
CA GLY A 230 7.64 6.58 9.78
C GLY A 230 8.90 6.92 9.00
N ILE A 231 8.79 7.18 7.68
CA ILE A 231 9.90 7.63 6.84
C ILE A 231 10.48 8.95 7.35
N VAL A 232 9.60 9.93 7.65
CA VAL A 232 10.03 11.24 8.16
C VAL A 232 10.71 11.11 9.52
N ILE A 233 10.14 10.29 10.42
CA ILE A 233 10.70 10.02 11.75
C ILE A 233 12.08 9.37 11.63
N TYR A 234 12.23 8.37 10.76
CA TYR A 234 13.51 7.72 10.49
C TYR A 234 14.56 8.70 9.99
N ASN A 235 14.23 9.50 8.96
CA ASN A 235 15.15 10.50 8.40
C ASN A 235 15.60 11.53 9.45
N TYR A 236 14.67 11.97 10.31
CA TYR A 236 15.01 12.84 11.42
C TYR A 236 16.01 12.20 12.41
N PHE A 237 15.82 10.91 12.72
CA PHE A 237 16.71 10.17 13.62
C PHE A 237 18.10 9.91 13.02
N VAL A 238 18.20 9.70 11.71
CA VAL A 238 19.49 9.56 11.02
C VAL A 238 20.31 10.85 11.07
N ILE A 239 19.67 12.01 10.92
CA ILE A 239 20.36 13.32 10.93
C ILE A 239 20.75 13.74 12.36
N SER A 240 20.01 13.31 13.39
CA SER A 240 20.25 13.68 14.79
C SER A 240 20.47 12.43 15.67
N PRO A 241 21.66 11.78 15.61
CA PRO A 241 21.93 10.48 16.23
C PRO A 241 22.08 10.50 17.76
N THR A 242 21.33 11.36 18.45
CA THR A 242 21.31 11.45 19.93
C THR A 242 20.47 10.35 20.60
N LEU A 243 19.95 9.40 19.82
CA LEU A 243 18.92 8.47 20.23
C LEU A 243 19.44 7.07 20.53
N ASN A 244 18.72 6.39 21.42
CA ASN A 244 18.91 4.98 21.75
C ASN A 244 18.79 4.11 20.49
N VAL A 245 19.77 3.23 20.26
CA VAL A 245 19.85 2.25 19.16
C VAL A 245 18.53 1.50 18.94
N LEU A 246 17.82 1.14 20.03
CA LEU A 246 16.53 0.47 19.94
C LEU A 246 15.46 1.29 19.19
N LYS A 247 15.38 2.60 19.45
CA LYS A 247 14.35 3.46 18.82
C LYS A 247 14.59 3.59 17.32
N LEU A 248 15.87 3.70 16.94
CA LEU A 248 16.23 3.76 15.54
C LEU A 248 15.98 2.42 14.84
N SER A 249 16.38 1.29 15.45
CA SER A 249 16.12 -0.06 14.91
C SER A 249 14.63 -0.28 14.66
N VAL A 250 13.76 0.10 15.61
CA VAL A 250 12.29 0.05 15.43
C VAL A 250 11.83 0.97 14.29
N SER A 251 12.39 2.17 14.19
CA SER A 251 12.04 3.11 13.12
C SER A 251 12.46 2.60 11.74
N LEU A 252 13.63 1.99 11.63
CA LEU A 252 14.17 1.39 10.40
C LEU A 252 13.29 0.22 9.95
N ARG A 253 12.96 -0.69 10.87
CA ARG A 253 12.00 -1.79 10.61
C ARG A 253 10.69 -1.29 10.06
N PHE A 254 10.17 -0.21 10.65
CA PHE A 254 8.90 0.35 10.24
C PHE A 254 8.98 1.04 8.87
N TYR A 255 10.12 1.68 8.57
CA TYR A 255 10.46 2.25 7.27
C TYR A 255 10.50 1.16 6.18
N ASP A 256 11.27 0.08 6.40
CA ASP A 256 11.52 -0.98 5.41
C ASP A 256 10.37 -1.96 5.24
N LEU A 257 9.70 -2.33 6.34
CA LEU A 257 8.63 -3.35 6.32
C LEU A 257 7.23 -2.75 6.11
N GLY A 258 7.08 -1.42 6.22
CA GLY A 258 5.84 -0.70 5.95
C GLY A 258 5.17 -1.07 4.62
N PRO A 259 5.88 -1.04 3.47
CA PRO A 259 5.32 -1.41 2.17
C PRO A 259 4.68 -2.81 2.15
N LEU A 260 5.26 -3.77 2.88
CA LEU A 260 4.77 -5.14 2.92
C LEU A 260 3.37 -5.23 3.51
N ALA A 261 3.15 -4.54 4.63
CA ALA A 261 1.85 -4.49 5.27
C ALA A 261 0.82 -3.73 4.41
N PHE A 262 1.23 -2.65 3.73
CA PHE A 262 0.38 -1.97 2.75
C PHE A 262 -0.06 -2.94 1.64
N MET A 263 0.86 -3.71 1.06
CA MET A 263 0.56 -4.68 0.01
C MET A 263 -0.38 -5.80 0.48
N PHE A 264 -0.27 -6.26 1.73
CA PHE A 264 -1.25 -7.20 2.31
C PHE A 264 -2.66 -6.62 2.38
N ILE A 265 -2.81 -5.35 2.75
CA ILE A 265 -4.12 -4.68 2.76
C ILE A 265 -4.70 -4.66 1.34
N GLN A 266 -3.88 -4.36 0.32
CA GLN A 266 -4.35 -4.34 -1.07
C GLN A 266 -4.73 -5.73 -1.60
N LEU A 267 -3.97 -6.77 -1.24
CA LEU A 267 -4.31 -8.16 -1.58
C LEU A 267 -5.61 -8.61 -0.87
N ALA A 268 -5.78 -8.25 0.40
CA ALA A 268 -7.00 -8.54 1.16
C ALA A 268 -8.22 -7.84 0.56
N MET A 269 -8.06 -6.59 0.11
CA MET A 269 -9.11 -5.86 -0.61
C MET A 269 -9.47 -6.56 -1.93
N LYS A 270 -8.47 -6.97 -2.72
CA LYS A 270 -8.71 -7.71 -3.98
C LYS A 270 -9.48 -9.00 -3.71
N TRP A 271 -9.10 -9.75 -2.67
CA TRP A 271 -9.82 -10.94 -2.25
C TRP A 271 -11.28 -10.65 -1.84
N ALA A 272 -11.52 -9.58 -1.08
CA ALA A 272 -12.85 -9.18 -0.65
C ALA A 272 -13.75 -8.78 -1.83
N LEU A 273 -13.24 -7.97 -2.76
CA LEU A 273 -13.95 -7.55 -3.97
C LEU A 273 -14.35 -8.75 -4.84
N ARG A 274 -13.45 -9.73 -4.97
CA ARG A 274 -13.73 -10.97 -5.70
C ARG A 274 -14.85 -11.77 -5.05
N ASN A 275 -14.80 -11.94 -3.73
CA ASN A 275 -15.84 -12.71 -3.02
C ASN A 275 -17.22 -12.06 -3.18
N GLU A 276 -17.29 -10.72 -3.22
CA GLU A 276 -18.53 -10.03 -3.47
C GLU A 276 -19.03 -10.19 -4.91
N GLU A 277 -18.12 -10.20 -5.89
CA GLU A 277 -18.49 -10.49 -7.27
C GLU A 277 -19.08 -11.91 -7.43
N VAL A 278 -18.48 -12.91 -6.78
CA VAL A 278 -19.01 -14.28 -6.75
C VAL A 278 -20.39 -14.32 -6.11
N ARG A 279 -20.59 -13.65 -4.96
CA ARG A 279 -21.90 -13.56 -4.30
C ARG A 279 -22.94 -12.90 -5.20
N ARG A 280 -22.58 -11.80 -5.86
CA ARG A 280 -23.47 -11.08 -6.77
C ARG A 280 -23.89 -11.94 -7.96
N ASP A 281 -22.96 -12.68 -8.54
CA ASP A 281 -23.26 -13.57 -9.65
C ASP A 281 -24.12 -14.75 -9.23
N SER A 282 -23.91 -15.32 -8.05
CA SER A 282 -24.82 -16.31 -7.47
C SER A 282 -26.23 -15.74 -7.25
N ARG A 283 -26.36 -14.54 -6.69
CA ARG A 283 -27.65 -13.84 -6.52
C ARG A 283 -28.34 -13.62 -7.87
N LYS A 284 -27.61 -13.21 -8.92
CA LYS A 284 -28.14 -13.03 -10.28
C LYS A 284 -28.63 -14.35 -10.88
N ARG A 285 -27.88 -15.44 -10.74
CA ARG A 285 -28.30 -16.76 -11.23
C ARG A 285 -29.60 -17.22 -10.58
N ILE A 286 -29.70 -17.09 -9.26
CA ILE A 286 -30.93 -17.40 -8.52
C ILE A 286 -32.10 -16.56 -9.05
N ARG A 287 -31.93 -15.24 -9.22
CA ARG A 287 -32.99 -14.37 -9.79
C ARG A 287 -33.43 -14.80 -11.19
N ILE A 288 -32.48 -15.18 -12.06
CA ILE A 288 -32.78 -15.65 -13.43
C ILE A 288 -33.51 -17.00 -13.38
N GLU A 289 -33.09 -17.93 -12.52
CA GLU A 289 -33.74 -19.23 -12.35
C GLU A 289 -35.14 -19.08 -11.79
N SER A 290 -35.34 -18.23 -10.76
CA SER A 290 -36.67 -17.92 -10.23
C SER A 290 -37.59 -17.27 -11.27
N ALA A 291 -37.07 -16.35 -12.09
CA ALA A 291 -37.83 -15.73 -13.17
C ALA A 291 -38.21 -16.74 -14.27
N LYS A 292 -37.29 -17.66 -14.61
CA LYS A 292 -37.57 -18.75 -15.55
C LYS A 292 -38.66 -19.68 -15.04
N MET A 293 -38.59 -20.10 -13.77
CA MET A 293 -39.60 -20.95 -13.13
C MET A 293 -40.98 -20.26 -13.08
N ALA A 294 -41.01 -18.96 -12.78
CA ALA A 294 -42.25 -18.18 -12.80
C ALA A 294 -42.84 -18.07 -14.23
N SER A 295 -42.00 -17.92 -15.25
CA SER A 295 -42.44 -17.84 -16.65
C SER A 295 -42.90 -19.17 -17.25
N SER A 296 -42.41 -20.31 -16.75
CA SER A 296 -42.74 -21.64 -17.27
C SER A 296 -44.02 -22.24 -16.70
N GLY A 297 -44.73 -21.52 -15.82
CA GLY A 297 -45.99 -21.97 -15.21
C GLY A 297 -45.83 -23.19 -14.28
N GLN A 298 -44.58 -23.57 -13.95
CA GLN A 298 -44.34 -24.59 -12.93
C GLN A 298 -44.62 -24.00 -11.55
N PRO A 299 -45.31 -24.72 -10.64
CA PRO A 299 -45.55 -24.24 -9.30
C PRO A 299 -44.20 -23.94 -8.66
N VAL A 300 -44.07 -22.73 -8.12
CA VAL A 300 -42.90 -22.29 -7.36
C VAL A 300 -42.79 -23.20 -6.15
N MET A 301 -42.05 -24.30 -6.28
CA MET A 301 -41.54 -25.00 -5.11
C MET A 301 -40.74 -23.94 -4.36
N THR A 302 -41.22 -23.59 -3.16
CA THR A 302 -40.50 -22.80 -2.18
C THR A 302 -39.16 -23.49 -1.93
N LEU A 303 -38.18 -23.15 -2.77
CA LEU A 303 -36.77 -23.45 -2.55
C LEU A 303 -36.45 -22.81 -1.21
N ASN A 304 -36.28 -23.67 -0.19
CA ASN A 304 -35.88 -23.29 1.15
C ASN A 304 -34.59 -22.46 1.08
N LEU A 305 -34.75 -21.14 0.99
CA LEU A 305 -33.71 -20.12 1.01
C LEU A 305 -32.97 -20.07 2.36
N GLU A 306 -33.40 -20.87 3.35
CA GLU A 306 -32.75 -21.00 4.64
C GLU A 306 -31.45 -21.82 4.61
N ALA A 307 -31.20 -22.64 3.58
CA ALA A 307 -30.00 -23.48 3.51
C ALA A 307 -28.73 -22.77 2.98
N SER A 308 -28.81 -21.49 2.58
CA SER A 308 -27.67 -20.75 2.01
C SER A 308 -27.35 -19.43 2.71
N ARG A 309 -27.87 -19.21 3.93
CA ARG A 309 -27.29 -18.19 4.81
C ARG A 309 -25.98 -18.76 5.38
N PRO A 310 -24.79 -18.24 5.02
CA PRO A 310 -23.59 -18.57 5.79
C PRO A 310 -23.88 -18.16 7.23
N SER A 311 -23.80 -19.13 8.15
CA SER A 311 -24.00 -18.91 9.57
C SER A 311 -23.17 -17.72 9.99
N LYS A 312 -23.83 -16.59 10.30
CA LYS A 312 -23.17 -15.46 10.95
C LYS A 312 -22.64 -15.99 12.26
N GLU A 313 -21.34 -16.18 12.25
CA GLU A 313 -20.52 -16.63 13.34
C GLU A 313 -20.85 -15.82 14.60
N LYS A 314 -21.12 -16.60 15.64
CA LYS A 314 -21.58 -16.25 16.98
C LYS A 314 -20.55 -15.37 17.69
N ARG A 315 -20.40 -14.10 17.32
CA ARG A 315 -19.58 -13.13 18.07
C ARG A 315 -20.38 -12.53 19.24
N ARG A 316 -20.21 -13.19 20.38
CA ARG A 316 -20.06 -12.63 21.73
C ARG A 316 -21.05 -11.51 22.13
N SER A 317 -22.20 -11.90 22.65
CA SER A 317 -22.84 -11.19 23.78
C SER A 317 -22.30 -11.76 25.10
N SER A 318 -21.11 -11.35 25.49
CA SER A 318 -20.61 -11.57 26.85
C SER A 318 -20.98 -10.37 27.72
N GLY A 319 -22.04 -10.55 28.52
CA GLY A 319 -22.16 -10.06 29.89
C GLY A 319 -22.01 -8.57 30.16
N PHE A 320 -23.14 -7.85 30.20
CA PHE A 320 -23.31 -6.73 31.13
C PHE A 320 -24.35 -7.13 32.17
N LYS A 321 -23.87 -7.62 33.32
CA LYS A 321 -24.68 -7.85 34.53
C LYS A 321 -25.10 -6.48 35.06
N GLN A 322 -26.41 -6.23 35.09
CA GLN A 322 -27.01 -5.20 35.94
C GLN A 322 -26.77 -5.58 37.40
N SER A 323 -26.07 -4.72 38.14
CA SER A 323 -26.04 -4.74 39.60
C SER A 323 -27.30 -4.05 40.12
N GLY A 324 -28.06 -4.77 40.95
CA GLY A 324 -29.07 -4.19 41.84
C GLY A 324 -28.46 -3.14 42.76
N SER A 325 -29.17 -2.06 43.06
CA SER A 325 -30.16 -1.97 44.15
C SER A 325 -29.53 -2.14 45.53
N ILE A 326 -29.10 -1.02 46.10
CA ILE A 326 -28.99 -0.85 47.55
C ILE A 326 -29.95 0.29 47.90
N LYS A 327 -31.05 -0.09 48.56
CA LYS A 327 -31.81 0.74 49.50
C LYS A 327 -31.60 0.09 50.86
N GLU A 328 -30.90 0.78 51.74
CA GLU A 328 -31.31 1.16 53.10
C GLU A 328 -30.23 2.05 53.72
#